data_AF-A0AA41XA15-F1
#
_entry.id   AF-A0AA41XA15-F1
#
_cell.length_a   1.000
_cell.length_b   1.000
_cell.length_c   1.000
_cell.angle_alpha   90.00
_cell.angle_beta   90.00
_cell.angle_gamma   90.00
#
_symmetry.space_group_name_H-M   'P 1'
#
loop_
_entity.id
_entity.type
_entity.pdbx_description
1 polymer ?
#
loop_
_entity_poly.entity_id
_entity_poly.type
_entity_poly.pdbx_seq_one_letter_code
_entity_poly.pdbx_strand_id
1 'polypeptide(L)'
;MSRSELSGPEFTGETALQAAPWELKLSFGLWLAEAILGIVNGVLVIAAAGLVLAVAGADGAAAEATLAIMTVIGVVLMLVAVFRIVAAVFMLRGRVWARNTLTILGVLGLFGIILEFQANPAVAIAHALVLVVALITMFLPNSNAYFRAPFPAK
;
A
#
# COMPACT_ATOMS: atom_id res chain seq x y z
N MET A 1 26.06 5.70 1.82
CA MET A 1 25.06 6.19 2.79
C MET A 1 25.64 7.38 3.52
N SER A 2 25.10 8.58 3.31
CA SER A 2 25.63 9.81 3.92
C SER A 2 24.94 10.13 5.24
N ARG A 3 25.58 10.87 6.16
CA ARG A 3 24.99 11.23 7.48
C ARG A 3 23.67 12.01 7.36
N SER A 4 23.46 12.75 6.28
CA SER A 4 22.20 13.44 5.97
C SER A 4 21.08 12.49 5.54
N GLU A 5 21.41 11.31 5.00
CA GLU A 5 20.43 10.25 4.78
C GLU A 5 20.04 9.54 6.08
N LEU A 6 20.80 9.73 7.17
CA LEU A 6 20.45 9.17 8.46
C LEU A 6 19.69 10.16 9.34
N SER A 7 19.61 11.45 9.04
CA SER A 7 19.03 12.47 9.93
C SER A 7 17.52 12.70 9.74
N GLY A 8 16.67 11.68 9.86
CA GLY A 8 15.22 11.89 9.84
C GLY A 8 14.68 12.66 11.08
N PRO A 9 13.37 12.90 11.18
CA PRO A 9 12.73 13.54 12.35
C PRO A 9 13.04 12.84 13.68
N GLU A 10 13.49 11.58 13.65
CA GLU A 10 13.97 10.83 14.82
C GLU A 10 15.09 11.52 15.63
N PHE A 11 15.77 12.56 15.12
CA PHE A 11 16.83 13.28 15.83
C PHE A 11 16.42 14.65 16.41
N THR A 12 15.16 15.07 16.23
CA THR A 12 14.64 16.36 16.76
C THR A 12 13.79 16.19 18.02
N GLY A 13 13.59 14.97 18.51
CA GLY A 13 12.77 14.65 19.70
C GLY A 13 11.26 14.63 19.46
N GLU A 14 10.80 15.10 18.30
CA GLU A 14 9.39 15.03 17.87
C GLU A 14 9.14 13.78 17.01
N THR A 15 7.99 13.14 17.21
CA THR A 15 7.63 11.98 16.38
C THR A 15 7.34 12.41 14.94
N ALA A 16 7.57 11.53 13.96
CA ALA A 16 7.22 11.80 12.55
C ALA A 16 5.72 12.15 12.37
N LEU A 17 4.87 11.60 13.24
CA LEU A 17 3.43 11.86 13.25
C LEU A 17 3.09 13.26 13.77
N GLN A 18 3.95 13.89 14.58
CA GLN A 18 3.80 15.28 15.00
C GLN A 18 4.32 16.23 13.92
N ALA A 19 5.53 15.98 13.42
CA ALA A 19 6.22 16.86 12.48
C ALA A 19 5.61 16.88 11.07
N ALA A 20 4.99 15.79 10.61
CA ALA A 20 4.40 15.72 9.28
C ALA A 20 3.21 16.71 9.14
N PRO A 21 3.01 17.30 7.96
CA PRO A 21 1.81 18.08 7.68
C PRO A 21 0.57 17.17 7.62
N TRP A 22 -0.63 17.72 7.85
CA TRP A 22 -1.84 16.91 7.98
C TRP A 22 -2.17 16.13 6.70
N GLU A 23 -1.85 16.69 5.54
CA GLU A 23 -2.02 16.08 4.23
C GLU A 23 -1.24 14.76 4.14
N LEU A 24 -0.02 14.75 4.67
CA LEU A 24 0.83 13.57 4.67
C LEU A 24 0.33 12.53 5.68
N LYS A 25 -0.23 12.96 6.83
CA LYS A 25 -0.87 12.05 7.80
C LYS A 25 -2.11 11.39 7.21
N LEU A 26 -2.92 12.14 6.46
CA LEU A 26 -4.07 11.60 5.73
C LEU A 26 -3.60 10.56 4.70
N SER A 27 -2.61 10.89 3.87
CA SER A 27 -2.05 9.95 2.91
C SER A 27 -1.54 8.67 3.58
N PHE A 28 -0.80 8.81 4.68
CA PHE A 28 -0.32 7.69 5.48
C PHE A 28 -1.47 6.79 5.95
N GLY A 29 -2.56 7.37 6.46
CA GLY A 29 -3.74 6.62 6.88
C GLY A 29 -4.41 5.87 5.73
N LEU A 30 -4.52 6.49 4.56
CA LEU A 30 -5.10 5.86 3.37
C LEU A 30 -4.23 4.70 2.87
N TRP A 31 -2.92 4.86 2.82
CA TRP A 31 -1.99 3.77 2.46
C TRP A 31 -2.03 2.61 3.47
N LEU A 32 -2.24 2.91 4.75
CA LEU A 32 -2.40 1.88 5.77
C LEU A 32 -3.72 1.12 5.59
N ALA A 33 -4.82 1.82 5.31
CA ALA A 33 -6.10 1.19 5.01
C ALA A 33 -6.00 0.28 3.77
N GLU A 34 -5.38 0.77 2.68
CA GLU A 34 -5.09 -0.01 1.47
C GLU A 34 -4.26 -1.25 1.75
N ALA A 35 -3.23 -1.14 2.59
CA ALA A 35 -2.43 -2.28 2.97
C ALA A 35 -3.24 -3.30 3.79
N ILE A 36 -4.06 -2.86 4.74
CA ILE A 36 -4.91 -3.77 5.52
C ILE A 36 -5.89 -4.50 4.61
N LEU A 37 -6.54 -3.79 3.69
CA LEU A 37 -7.44 -4.39 2.70
C LEU A 37 -6.69 -5.35 1.78
N GLY A 38 -5.46 -5.03 1.38
CA GLY A 38 -4.60 -5.92 0.60
C GLY A 38 -4.25 -7.22 1.33
N ILE A 39 -4.01 -7.17 2.65
CA ILE A 39 -3.80 -8.37 3.47
C ILE A 39 -5.07 -9.22 3.51
N VAL A 40 -6.22 -8.58 3.78
CA VAL A 40 -7.53 -9.27 3.80
C VAL A 40 -7.80 -9.92 2.45
N ASN A 41 -7.59 -9.21 1.35
CA ASN A 41 -7.77 -9.75 0.00
C ASN A 41 -6.85 -10.94 -0.27
N GLY A 42 -5.59 -10.88 0.15
CA GLY A 42 -4.66 -12.01 0.05
C GLY A 42 -5.17 -13.26 0.76
N VAL A 43 -5.72 -13.12 1.98
CA VAL A 43 -6.36 -14.24 2.70
C VAL A 43 -7.60 -14.75 1.97
N LEU A 44 -8.45 -13.84 1.48
CA LEU A 44 -9.68 -14.19 0.77
C LEU A 44 -9.41 -14.95 -0.53
N VAL A 45 -8.36 -14.59 -1.29
CA VAL A 45 -7.97 -15.33 -2.51
C VAL A 45 -7.65 -16.79 -2.20
N ILE A 46 -6.90 -17.04 -1.13
CA ILE A 46 -6.52 -18.40 -0.72
C ILE A 46 -7.76 -19.18 -0.25
N ALA A 47 -8.57 -18.56 0.62
CA ALA A 47 -9.77 -19.18 1.16
C ALA A 47 -10.80 -19.48 0.06
N ALA A 48 -11.01 -18.55 -0.86
CA ALA A 48 -11.94 -18.71 -1.98
C ALA A 48 -11.50 -19.84 -2.91
N ALA A 49 -10.20 -19.96 -3.21
CA ALA A 49 -9.69 -21.06 -4.03
C ALA A 49 -9.98 -22.43 -3.40
N GLY A 50 -9.72 -22.59 -2.10
CA GLY A 50 -10.03 -23.82 -1.38
C GLY A 50 -11.52 -24.13 -1.34
N LEU A 51 -12.35 -23.12 -1.07
CA LEU A 51 -13.81 -23.26 -1.05
C LEU A 51 -14.37 -23.67 -2.42
N VAL A 52 -13.94 -23.02 -3.50
CA VAL A 52 -14.41 -23.31 -4.86
C VAL A 52 -14.08 -24.76 -5.24
N LEU A 53 -12.86 -25.23 -4.96
CA LEU A 53 -12.47 -26.61 -5.25
C LEU A 53 -13.30 -27.61 -4.42
N ALA A 54 -13.53 -27.33 -3.15
CA ALA A 54 -14.33 -28.19 -2.27
C ALA A 54 -15.79 -28.29 -2.74
N VAL A 55 -16.42 -27.16 -3.09
CA VAL A 55 -17.80 -27.12 -3.58
C VAL A 55 -17.94 -27.77 -4.95
N ALA A 56 -16.93 -27.63 -5.81
CA ALA A 56 -16.92 -28.26 -7.13
C ALA A 56 -16.62 -29.78 -7.09
N GLY A 57 -16.25 -30.33 -5.93
CA GLY A 57 -15.81 -31.71 -5.81
C GLY A 57 -14.55 -32.01 -6.64
N ALA A 58 -13.72 -31.00 -6.88
CA ALA A 58 -12.53 -31.12 -7.71
C ALA A 58 -11.38 -31.75 -6.92
N ASP A 59 -10.82 -32.83 -7.44
CA ASP A 59 -9.70 -33.57 -6.86
C ASP A 59 -8.56 -33.85 -7.86
N GLY A 60 -7.47 -34.41 -7.35
CA GLY A 60 -6.28 -34.77 -8.14
C GLY A 60 -5.32 -33.60 -8.43
N ALA A 61 -4.30 -33.88 -9.24
CA ALA A 61 -3.14 -33.01 -9.43
C ALA A 61 -3.49 -31.60 -9.96
N ALA A 62 -4.54 -31.46 -10.77
CA ALA A 62 -4.96 -30.17 -11.31
C ALA A 62 -5.60 -29.26 -10.24
N ALA A 63 -6.37 -29.83 -9.32
CA ALA A 63 -6.94 -29.10 -8.18
C ALA A 63 -5.84 -28.65 -7.21
N GLU A 64 -4.89 -29.53 -6.90
CA GLU A 64 -3.72 -29.21 -6.07
C GLU A 64 -2.87 -28.09 -6.69
N ALA A 65 -2.60 -28.16 -8.00
CA ALA A 65 -1.85 -27.11 -8.70
C ALA A 65 -2.59 -25.76 -8.66
N THR A 66 -3.91 -25.77 -8.83
CA THR A 66 -4.74 -24.55 -8.76
C THR A 66 -4.66 -23.91 -7.36
N LEU A 67 -4.82 -24.73 -6.31
CA LEU A 67 -4.72 -24.26 -4.92
C LEU A 67 -3.33 -23.71 -4.62
N ALA A 68 -2.27 -24.39 -5.07
CA ALA A 68 -0.89 -23.93 -4.90
C ALA A 68 -0.66 -22.58 -5.57
N ILE A 69 -1.11 -22.40 -6.82
CA ILE A 69 -0.99 -21.13 -7.56
C ILE A 69 -1.73 -20.01 -6.83
N MET A 70 -2.98 -20.24 -6.41
CA MET A 70 -3.77 -19.22 -5.72
C MET A 70 -3.19 -18.90 -4.34
N THR A 71 -2.60 -19.89 -3.67
CA THR A 71 -1.85 -19.70 -2.42
C THR A 71 -0.66 -18.77 -2.62
N VAL A 72 0.14 -19.02 -3.65
CA VAL A 72 1.29 -18.17 -4.00
C VAL A 72 0.82 -16.74 -4.32
N ILE A 73 -0.23 -16.58 -5.12
CA ILE A 73 -0.80 -15.26 -5.43
C ILE A 73 -1.24 -14.53 -4.16
N GLY A 74 -2.01 -15.21 -3.29
CA GLY A 74 -2.48 -14.63 -2.03
C GLY A 74 -1.33 -14.21 -1.11
N VAL A 75 -0.28 -15.02 -0.99
CA VAL A 75 0.92 -14.70 -0.22
C VAL A 75 1.65 -13.49 -0.80
N VAL A 76 1.83 -13.42 -2.12
CA VAL A 76 2.47 -12.28 -2.78
C VAL A 76 1.68 -10.99 -2.53
N LEU A 77 0.34 -11.03 -2.61
CA LEU A 77 -0.51 -9.87 -2.29
C LEU A 77 -0.30 -9.39 -0.85
N MET A 78 -0.25 -10.31 0.12
CA MET A 78 0.02 -9.96 1.52
C MET A 78 1.42 -9.36 1.71
N LEU A 79 2.44 -9.91 1.05
CA LEU A 79 3.80 -9.37 1.12
C LEU A 79 3.90 -7.95 0.54
N VAL A 80 3.24 -7.70 -0.59
CA VAL A 80 3.14 -6.36 -1.18
C VAL A 80 2.42 -5.40 -0.24
N ALA A 81 1.36 -5.87 0.42
CA ALA A 81 0.65 -5.06 1.40
C ALA A 81 1.50 -4.72 2.64
N VAL A 82 2.21 -5.69 3.21
CA VAL A 82 3.18 -5.44 4.29
C VAL A 82 4.26 -4.45 3.85
N PHE A 83 4.77 -4.60 2.64
CA PHE A 83 5.73 -3.65 2.07
C PHE A 83 5.15 -2.24 1.94
N ARG A 84 3.87 -2.09 1.55
CA ARG A 84 3.19 -0.79 1.54
C ARG A 84 3.13 -0.15 2.93
N ILE A 85 2.89 -0.93 3.99
CA ILE A 85 2.92 -0.43 5.39
C ILE A 85 4.32 0.14 5.69
N VAL A 86 5.36 -0.62 5.40
CA VAL A 86 6.75 -0.19 5.62
C VAL A 86 7.03 1.10 4.83
N ALA A 87 6.69 1.14 3.55
CA ALA A 87 6.86 2.32 2.72
C ALA A 87 6.06 3.52 3.24
N ALA A 88 4.83 3.33 3.72
CA ALA A 88 4.03 4.40 4.31
C ALA A 88 4.69 4.99 5.56
N VAL A 89 5.25 4.14 6.44
CA VAL A 89 6.00 4.60 7.62
C VAL A 89 7.25 5.39 7.21
N PHE A 90 8.02 4.92 6.24
CA PHE A 90 9.19 5.65 5.76
C PHE A 90 8.82 6.95 5.03
N MET A 91 7.69 6.98 4.33
CA MET A 91 7.15 8.19 3.72
C MET A 91 6.79 9.22 4.80
N LEU A 92 6.15 8.80 5.89
CA LEU A 92 5.82 9.67 7.02
C LEU A 92 7.09 10.26 7.67
N ARG A 93 8.21 9.53 7.63
CA ARG A 93 9.54 10.00 8.09
C ARG A 93 10.26 10.90 7.08
N GLY A 94 9.60 11.33 6.00
CA GLY A 94 10.17 12.25 5.01
C GLY A 94 11.07 11.58 3.97
N ARG A 95 11.03 10.24 3.81
CA ARG A 95 11.88 9.54 2.83
C ARG A 95 11.28 9.62 1.42
N VAL A 96 12.00 10.27 0.51
CA VAL A 96 11.56 10.47 -0.89
C VAL A 96 11.42 9.14 -1.65
N TRP A 97 12.31 8.17 -1.41
CA TRP A 97 12.23 6.85 -2.07
C TRP A 97 10.89 6.17 -1.77
N ALA A 98 10.41 6.26 -0.53
CA ALA A 98 9.19 5.60 -0.09
C ALA A 98 7.95 6.24 -0.74
N ARG A 99 7.95 7.57 -0.85
CA ARG A 99 6.93 8.31 -1.59
C ARG A 99 6.86 7.88 -3.06
N ASN A 100 8.01 7.81 -3.72
CA ASN A 100 8.06 7.41 -5.14
C ASN A 100 7.62 5.95 -5.33
N THR A 101 8.04 5.05 -4.44
CA THR A 101 7.61 3.65 -4.45
C THR A 101 6.09 3.51 -4.30
N LEU A 102 5.49 4.19 -3.34
CA LEU A 102 4.03 4.19 -3.16
C LEU A 102 3.32 4.78 -4.37
N THR A 103 3.90 5.79 -5.01
CA THR A 103 3.35 6.37 -6.25
C THR A 103 3.32 5.33 -7.37
N ILE A 104 4.42 4.59 -7.58
CA ILE A 104 4.49 3.52 -8.58
C ILE A 104 3.47 2.42 -8.25
N LEU A 105 3.44 1.95 -7.00
CA LEU A 105 2.49 0.92 -6.57
C LEU A 105 1.04 1.37 -6.67
N GLY A 106 0.77 2.65 -6.47
CA GLY A 106 -0.55 3.24 -6.62
C GLY A 106 -0.98 3.27 -8.08
N VAL A 107 -0.14 3.81 -8.96
CA VAL A 107 -0.43 3.84 -10.39
C VAL A 107 -0.62 2.43 -10.96
N LEU A 108 0.21 1.47 -10.56
CA LEU A 108 0.01 0.05 -10.91
C LEU A 108 -1.32 -0.48 -10.35
N GLY A 109 -1.68 -0.11 -9.12
CA GLY A 109 -2.97 -0.45 -8.52
C GLY A 109 -4.16 0.07 -9.31
N LEU A 110 -4.10 1.30 -9.84
CA LEU A 110 -5.16 1.89 -10.66
C LEU A 110 -5.43 1.08 -11.94
N PHE A 111 -4.42 0.45 -12.55
CA PHE A 111 -4.66 -0.47 -13.67
C PHE A 111 -5.42 -1.73 -13.23
N GLY A 112 -5.15 -2.22 -12.01
CA GLY A 112 -5.87 -3.34 -11.42
C GLY A 112 -7.37 -3.07 -11.19
N ILE A 113 -7.74 -1.80 -10.97
CA ILE A 113 -9.14 -1.39 -10.77
C ILE A 113 -10.02 -1.71 -11.97
N ILE A 114 -9.45 -1.80 -13.19
CA ILE A 114 -10.23 -2.17 -14.39
C ILE A 114 -10.90 -3.55 -14.21
N LEU A 115 -10.19 -4.50 -13.62
CA LEU A 115 -10.72 -5.84 -13.34
C LEU A 115 -11.78 -5.78 -12.23
N GLU A 116 -11.52 -5.00 -11.18
CA GLU A 116 -12.45 -4.80 -10.08
C GLU A 116 -13.75 -4.15 -10.55
N PHE A 117 -13.67 -3.21 -11.48
CA PHE A 117 -14.83 -2.51 -12.03
C PHE A 117 -15.78 -3.44 -12.76
N GLN A 118 -15.27 -4.52 -13.37
CA GLN A 118 -16.10 -5.54 -14.01
C GLN A 118 -16.86 -6.40 -13.00
N ALA A 119 -16.28 -6.65 -11.82
CA ALA A 119 -16.87 -7.48 -10.79
C ALA A 119 -17.80 -6.69 -9.85
N ASN A 120 -17.37 -5.51 -9.42
CA ASN A 120 -18.11 -4.64 -8.50
C ASN A 120 -17.79 -3.16 -8.73
N PRO A 121 -18.57 -2.45 -9.56
CA PRO A 121 -18.31 -1.06 -9.91
C PRO A 121 -18.25 -0.12 -8.70
N ALA A 122 -19.11 -0.33 -7.71
CA ALA A 122 -19.18 0.55 -6.54
C ALA A 122 -17.91 0.46 -5.69
N VAL A 123 -17.40 -0.75 -5.46
CA VAL A 123 -16.15 -0.97 -4.71
C VAL A 123 -14.96 -0.44 -5.51
N ALA A 124 -14.92 -0.71 -6.81
CA ALA A 124 -13.86 -0.21 -7.70
C ALA A 124 -13.77 1.32 -7.70
N ILE A 125 -14.90 2.02 -7.74
CA ILE A 125 -14.93 3.49 -7.65
C ILE A 125 -14.43 3.96 -6.28
N ALA A 126 -14.89 3.35 -5.18
CA ALA A 126 -14.46 3.72 -3.84
C ALA A 126 -12.95 3.53 -3.65
N HIS A 127 -12.41 2.39 -4.10
CA HIS A 127 -10.99 2.09 -4.11
C HIS A 127 -10.21 3.10 -4.97
N ALA A 128 -10.68 3.41 -6.17
CA ALA A 128 -10.05 4.41 -7.04
C ALA A 128 -9.97 5.78 -6.36
N LEU A 129 -11.05 6.22 -5.70
CA LEU A 129 -11.08 7.49 -4.98
C LEU A 129 -10.08 7.51 -3.82
N VAL A 130 -10.03 6.45 -3.00
CA VAL A 130 -9.06 6.32 -1.90
C VAL A 130 -7.64 6.45 -2.44
N LEU A 131 -7.33 5.72 -3.51
CA LEU A 131 -5.99 5.66 -4.08
C LEU A 131 -5.59 6.99 -4.73
N VAL A 132 -6.51 7.64 -5.46
CA VAL A 132 -6.29 8.99 -6.04
C VAL A 132 -6.07 10.03 -4.96
N VAL A 133 -6.88 10.03 -3.89
CA VAL A 133 -6.71 10.97 -2.76
C VAL A 133 -5.38 10.72 -2.05
N ALA A 134 -5.01 9.45 -1.82
CA ALA A 134 -3.73 9.09 -1.21
C ALA A 134 -2.55 9.60 -2.03
N LEU A 135 -2.61 9.49 -3.36
CA LEU A 135 -1.59 10.01 -4.27
C LEU A 135 -1.54 11.54 -4.24
N ILE A 136 -2.66 12.23 -4.41
CA ILE A 136 -2.70 13.70 -4.47
C ILE A 136 -2.13 14.31 -3.18
N THR A 137 -2.54 13.79 -2.02
CA THR A 137 -2.11 14.30 -0.71
C THR A 137 -0.60 14.17 -0.46
N MET A 138 0.09 13.21 -1.09
CA MET A 138 1.56 13.08 -1.05
C MET A 138 2.29 14.22 -1.78
N PHE A 139 1.61 14.87 -2.72
CA PHE A 139 2.19 15.88 -3.62
C PHE A 139 1.58 17.27 -3.44
N LEU A 140 0.77 17.49 -2.41
CA LEU A 140 0.31 18.83 -2.04
C LEU A 140 1.48 19.73 -1.61
N PRO A 141 1.35 21.07 -1.69
CA PRO A 141 2.45 22.00 -1.41
C PRO A 141 3.11 21.79 -0.05
N ASN A 142 2.32 21.58 1.02
CA ASN A 142 2.81 21.33 2.38
C ASN A 142 3.60 20.01 2.46
N SER A 143 3.09 18.94 1.86
CA SER A 143 3.79 17.66 1.74
C SER A 143 5.12 17.82 0.99
N ASN A 144 5.12 18.52 -0.14
CA ASN A 144 6.34 18.77 -0.92
C ASN A 144 7.36 19.61 -0.14
N ALA A 145 6.92 20.61 0.62
CA ALA A 145 7.80 21.39 1.50
C ALA A 145 8.45 20.48 2.56
N TYR A 146 7.68 19.58 3.17
CA TYR A 146 8.17 18.59 4.14
C TYR A 146 9.28 17.69 3.56
N PHE A 147 9.11 17.18 2.34
CA PHE A 147 10.13 16.33 1.69
C PHE A 147 11.36 17.10 1.18
N ARG A 148 11.27 18.43 1.02
CA ARG A 148 12.37 19.30 0.55
C ARG A 148 13.13 19.97 1.68
N ALA A 149 12.63 19.91 2.91
CA ALA A 149 13.28 20.49 4.07
C ALA A 149 14.68 19.87 4.27
N PRO A 150 15.75 20.68 4.39
CA PRO A 150 17.06 20.18 4.77
C PRO A 150 16.97 19.56 6.16
N PHE A 151 17.53 18.36 6.32
CA PHE A 151 17.65 17.71 7.61
C PHE A 151 19.10 17.81 8.14
N PRO A 152 19.32 18.18 9.43
CA PRO A 152 18.31 18.64 10.39
C PRO A 152 17.75 20.04 10.04
N ALA A 153 16.48 20.27 10.39
CA ALA A 153 15.86 21.59 10.29
C ALA A 153 16.70 22.57 11.14
N LYS A 154 17.22 23.63 10.52
CA LYS A 154 17.97 24.69 11.21
C LYS A 154 17.03 25.67 11.88
#